data_AF-A0A352IRM5-F1
#
_entry.id   AF-A0A352IRM5-F1
#
_cell.length_a   1.000
_cell.length_b   1.000
_cell.length_c   1.000
_cell.angle_alpha   90.00
_cell.angle_beta   90.00
_cell.angle_gamma   90.00
#
_symmetry.space_group_name_H-M   'P 1'
#
loop_
_entity.id
_entity.type
_entity.pdbx_description
1 polymer ?
#
loop_
_entity_poly.entity_id
_entity_poly.type
_entity_poly.pdbx_seq_one_letter_code
_entity_poly.pdbx_strand_id
1 'polypeptide(L)' 'MELFDLPLIWAFIIGFGIIMYVLMDGFDLGVGILFPFAPNEEARDTMMNSVA' A
#
# COMPACT_ATOMS: atom_id res chain seq x y z
N MET A 1 15.96 0.53 -34.82
CA MET A 1 15.25 0.00 -33.65
C MET A 1 15.71 0.82 -32.48
N GLU A 2 14.84 1.68 -31.93
CA GLU A 2 15.09 2.27 -30.61
C GLU A 2 15.30 1.09 -29.65
N LEU A 3 16.49 0.98 -29.08
CA LEU A 3 16.89 -0.17 -28.25
C LEU A 3 16.05 -0.29 -26.98
N PHE A 4 15.31 0.77 -26.60
CA PHE A 4 14.43 0.80 -25.45
C PHE A 4 13.24 1.74 -25.74
N ASP A 5 12.02 1.21 -25.67
CA ASP A 5 10.80 2.01 -25.68
C ASP A 5 10.67 2.74 -24.34
N LEU A 6 11.24 3.95 -24.29
CA LEU A 6 11.26 4.79 -23.09
C LEU A 6 9.85 5.04 -22.52
N PRO A 7 8.81 5.37 -23.32
CA PRO A 7 7.43 5.40 -22.86
C PRO A 7 6.97 4.13 -22.16
N LEU A 8 7.24 2.95 -22.74
CA LEU A 8 6.84 1.67 -22.16
C LEU A 8 7.53 1.39 -20.81
N ILE A 9 8.82 1.72 -20.71
CA ILE A 9 9.58 1.58 -19.46
C ILE A 9 9.00 2.47 -18.37
N TRP A 10 8.73 3.74 -18.69
CA TRP A 10 8.10 4.66 -17.73
C TRP A 10 6.69 4.22 -17.33
N ALA A 11 5.89 3.70 -18.27
CA ALA A 11 4.59 3.14 -17.97
C ALA A 11 4.69 1.99 -16.96
N PHE A 12 5.69 1.11 -17.10
CA PHE A 12 5.95 0.04 -16.13
C PHE A 12 6.39 0.58 -14.77
N ILE A 13 7.31 1.54 -14.71
CA ILE A 13 7.80 2.12 -13.46
C ILE A 13 6.65 2.80 -12.70
N ILE A 14 5.88 3.64 -13.40
CA ILE A 14 4.74 4.36 -12.79
C ILE A 14 3.65 3.38 -12.40
N GLY A 15 3.29 2.42 -13.26
CA GLY A 15 2.27 1.42 -12.98
C GLY A 15 2.65 0.57 -11.76
N PHE A 16 3.90 0.11 -11.67
CA PHE A 16 4.41 -0.58 -10.50
C PHE A 16 4.38 0.31 -9.26
N GLY A 17 4.77 1.58 -9.36
CA GLY A 17 4.69 2.54 -8.26
C GLY A 17 3.27 2.75 -7.73
N ILE A 18 2.28 2.85 -8.62
CA ILE A 18 0.86 2.96 -8.24
C ILE A 18 0.39 1.69 -7.53
N ILE A 19 0.75 0.51 -8.04
CA ILE A 19 0.41 -0.76 -7.39
C ILE A 19 1.01 -0.82 -5.98
N MET A 20 2.29 -0.49 -5.84
CA MET A 20 2.95 -0.45 -4.53
C MET A 20 2.29 0.56 -3.59
N TYR A 21 1.96 1.76 -4.08
CA TYR A 21 1.24 2.77 -3.32
C TYR A 21 -0.11 2.23 -2.82
N VAL A 22 -0.94 1.68 -3.69
CA VAL A 22 -2.26 1.15 -3.32
C VAL A 22 -2.15 -0.03 -2.36
N LEU A 23 -1.15 -0.90 -2.50
CA LEU A 23 -0.98 -2.04 -1.61
C LEU A 23 -0.45 -1.65 -0.24
N MET A 24 0.60 -0.84 -0.18
CA MET A 24 1.23 -0.42 1.08
C MET A 24 0.35 0.59 1.82
N ASP A 25 0.05 1.72 1.17
CA ASP A 25 -0.74 2.80 1.79
C ASP A 25 -2.20 2.37 1.98
N GLY A 26 -2.75 1.57 1.06
CA GLY A 26 -4.11 1.06 1.20
C GLY A 26 -4.27 0.06 2.35
N PHE A 27 -3.23 -0.69 2.70
CA PHE A 27 -3.22 -1.51 3.92
C PHE A 27 -3.25 -0.64 5.17
N ASP A 28 -2.36 0.36 5.25
CA ASP A 28 -2.26 1.27 6.41
C ASP A 28 -3.57 2.05 6.63
N LEU A 29 -4.13 2.60 5.55
CA LEU A 29 -5.43 3.27 5.57
C LEU A 29 -6.57 2.31 5.92
N GLY A 30 -6.53 1.07 5.42
CA GLY A 30 -7.50 0.02 5.75
C GLY A 30 -7.50 -0.31 7.24
N VAL A 31 -6.31 -0.45 7.85
CA VAL A 31 -6.15 -0.62 9.29
C VAL A 31 -6.72 0.59 10.03
N GLY A 32 -6.40 1.81 9.59
CA GLY A 32 -6.95 3.04 10.17
C GLY A 32 -8.48 3.14 10.12
N ILE A 33 -9.10 2.73 9.02
CA ILE A 33 -10.58 2.69 8.87
C ILE A 33 -11.20 1.65 9.81
N LEU A 34 -10.56 0.49 9.98
CA LEU A 34 -11.07 -0.59 10.83
C LEU A 34 -10.78 -0.37 12.32
N PHE A 35 -9.81 0.46 12.67
CA PHE A 35 -9.34 0.67 14.05
C PHE A 35 -10.44 1.01 15.07
N PRO A 36 -11.42 1.90 14.77
CA PRO A 36 -12.50 2.20 15.72
C PRO A 36 -13.41 0.99 16.03
N PHE A 37 -13.46 0.01 15.14
CA PHE A 37 -14.28 -1.19 15.25
C PHE A 37 -13.56 -2.37 15.90
N ALA A 38 -12.29 -2.19 16.31
CA ALA A 38 -11.53 -3.21 17.00
C ALA A 38 -12.21 -3.64 18.32
N PRO A 39 -12.31 -4.96 18.61
CA PRO A 39 -13.12 -5.49 19.69
C PRO A 39 -12.57 -5.23 21.09
N ASN A 40 -11.26 -5.05 21.24
CA ASN A 40 -10.58 -4.77 22.51
C ASN A 40 -9.25 -4.05 22.29
N GLU A 41 -8.60 -3.65 23.39
CA GLU A 41 -7.32 -2.91 23.38
C GLU A 41 -6.17 -3.73 22.80
N GLU A 42 -6.09 -5.03 23.13
CA GLU A 42 -5.07 -5.94 22.58
C GLU A 42 -5.15 -6.07 21.05
N ALA A 43 -6.36 -6.10 20.49
CA ALA A 43 -6.57 -6.08 19.05
C ALA A 43 -6.13 -4.75 18.43
N ARG A 44 -6.35 -3.62 19.10
CA ARG A 44 -5.88 -2.30 18.64
C ARG A 44 -4.36 -2.23 18.63
N ASP A 45 -3.71 -2.74 19.67
CA ASP A 45 -2.25 -2.81 19.73
C ASP A 45 -1.68 -3.70 18.62
N THR A 46 -2.31 -4.86 18.38
CA THR A 46 -1.93 -5.77 17.29
C THR A 46 -2.08 -5.09 15.92
N MET A 47 -3.18 -4.36 15.70
CA MET A 47 -3.42 -3.60 14.46
C MET A 47 -2.34 -2.53 14.24
N MET A 48 -2.00 -1.76 15.27
CA MET A 48 -0.96 -0.73 15.18
C MET A 48 0.43 -1.35 14.92
N ASN A 49 0.75 -2.45 15.59
CA ASN A 49 2.01 -3.19 15.38
C ASN A 49 2.11 -3.88 14.01
N SER A 50 1.01 -3.99 13.26
CA SER A 50 1.03 -4.56 11.90
C SER A 50 1.39 -3.53 10.83
N VAL A 51 1.28 -2.24 11.15
CA VAL A 51 1.60 -1.09 10.29
C VAL A 51 2.94 -0.46 10.66
N ALA A 52 3.28 -0.45 11.97
CA ALA A 52 4.54 0.09 12.50
C ALA A 52 5.72 -0.88 12.35
#